data_AF-A0A8H7KT87-F1
#
_entry.id   AF-A0A8H7KT87-F1
#
_cell.length_a   1.000
_cell.length_b   1.000
_cell.length_c   1.000
_cell.angle_alpha   90.00
_cell.angle_beta   90.00
_cell.angle_gamma   90.00
#
_symmetry.space_group_name_H-M   'P 1'
#
loop_
_entity.id
_entity.type
_entity.pdbx_description
1 polymer ?
#
loop_
_entity_poly.entity_id
_entity_poly.type
_entity_poly.pdbx_seq_one_letter_code
_entity_poly.pdbx_strand_id
1 'polypeptide(L)'
;MSVLRYFRRSSSPSGSRGSTPSLDESRRIQAPFAQASDIQTSQPLSSKDKYVADRTRLLCERFRILIIGRANAGKTTILQKVCGTTEAPITRNAKGKKRGLHDIKNEMTFESNPGFVFHDSRGFESGGRDELDDVQAFIMSRSQEVKLQDQLHAIWYCIPMGDDRPFTRAEILFFSECGTGSVPVIVIFTKFDAMDDKAFAELLNQGFSDDAARVQAPSHALTMFEKDIKNILYETEYPPKGHVLLRGELARKNDIQELTQTADMNDPQATCNELVACTANAIDDEALKLLFVIVQRINLTVCMQSAVHEPVNHLTI
;
A
#
# COMPACT_ATOMS: atom_id res chain seq x y z
N MET A 1 23.63 -44.49 -41.21
CA MET A 1 22.61 -45.33 -41.89
C MET A 1 21.31 -45.13 -41.10
N SER A 2 20.42 -44.18 -41.40
CA SER A 2 19.58 -43.99 -42.59
C SER A 2 18.84 -45.24 -43.05
N VAL A 3 17.60 -45.00 -43.52
CA VAL A 3 16.71 -45.79 -44.39
C VAL A 3 15.51 -46.39 -43.64
N LEU A 4 14.24 -46.07 -43.93
CA LEU A 4 13.56 -45.09 -44.82
C LEU A 4 12.03 -45.24 -44.49
N ARG A 5 11.27 -44.16 -44.31
CA ARG A 5 10.27 -43.56 -45.25
C ARG A 5 9.10 -44.45 -45.70
N TYR A 6 7.88 -43.90 -45.62
CA TYR A 6 7.07 -43.31 -46.72
C TYR A 6 5.63 -43.05 -46.19
N PHE A 7 4.88 -41.96 -46.44
CA PHE A 7 4.73 -40.98 -47.54
C PHE A 7 4.48 -39.55 -46.94
N ARG A 8 5.15 -38.45 -47.32
CA ARG A 8 5.04 -37.54 -48.50
C ARG A 8 3.62 -36.97 -48.77
N ARG A 9 3.33 -35.71 -48.40
CA ARG A 9 3.56 -34.38 -49.07
C ARG A 9 2.64 -34.08 -50.27
N SER A 10 1.99 -32.91 -50.21
CA SER A 10 1.92 -31.94 -51.31
C SER A 10 1.85 -30.51 -50.73
N SER A 11 2.34 -29.53 -51.50
CA SER A 11 2.64 -28.17 -51.06
C SER A 11 2.24 -27.15 -52.14
N SER A 12 1.68 -26.00 -51.69
CA SER A 12 1.70 -24.61 -52.22
C SER A 12 0.95 -24.25 -53.53
N PRO A 13 0.64 -22.95 -53.85
CA PRO A 13 0.57 -21.69 -53.05
C PRO A 13 -0.62 -20.71 -53.40
N SER A 14 -0.68 -19.57 -52.67
CA SER A 14 -1.11 -18.20 -53.09
C SER A 14 -2.46 -17.61 -52.66
N GLY A 15 -2.39 -16.31 -52.29
CA GLY A 15 -3.49 -15.37 -51.97
C GLY A 15 -3.87 -15.34 -50.49
N SER A 16 -4.02 -14.24 -49.76
CA SER A 16 -3.81 -12.80 -49.95
C SER A 16 -4.31 -12.14 -48.64
N ARG A 17 -3.56 -11.20 -48.06
CA ARG A 17 -4.01 -10.09 -47.18
C ARG A 17 -5.17 -10.35 -46.19
N GLY A 18 -4.83 -10.38 -44.91
CA GLY A 18 -5.74 -10.08 -43.80
C GLY A 18 -4.91 -9.55 -42.63
N SER A 19 -4.79 -8.22 -42.56
CA SER A 19 -4.07 -7.49 -41.52
C SER A 19 -4.69 -7.80 -40.15
N THR A 20 -3.92 -8.36 -39.23
CA THR A 20 -4.24 -8.36 -37.79
C THR A 20 -4.07 -6.94 -37.26
N PRO A 21 -5.11 -6.27 -36.74
CA PRO A 21 -4.87 -5.09 -35.95
C PRO A 21 -4.30 -5.54 -34.60
N SER A 22 -3.05 -5.17 -34.34
CA SER A 22 -2.50 -5.12 -33.00
C SER A 22 -3.40 -4.21 -32.16
N LEU A 23 -4.13 -4.80 -31.22
CA LEU A 23 -4.87 -4.05 -30.22
C LEU A 23 -3.85 -3.35 -29.32
N ASP A 24 -3.67 -2.07 -29.61
CA ASP A 24 -3.03 -1.05 -28.81
C ASP A 24 -3.65 -1.06 -27.40
N GLU A 25 -2.96 -1.70 -26.46
CA GLU A 25 -3.32 -1.75 -25.05
C GLU A 25 -2.81 -0.49 -24.34
N SER A 26 -3.09 0.67 -24.91
CA SER A 26 -2.98 1.97 -24.25
C SER A 26 -4.20 2.19 -23.35
N ARG A 27 -4.37 1.32 -22.34
CA ARG A 27 -5.36 1.56 -21.27
C ARG A 27 -4.79 2.61 -20.31
N ARG A 28 -5.37 3.81 -20.42
CA ARG A 28 -5.19 4.95 -19.52
C ARG A 28 -5.12 4.48 -18.06
N ILE A 29 -4.02 4.82 -17.38
CA ILE A 29 -3.90 4.72 -15.93
C ILE A 29 -4.79 5.84 -15.36
N GLN A 30 -6.04 5.50 -15.04
CA GLN A 30 -6.96 6.45 -14.42
C GLN A 30 -6.78 6.37 -12.91
N ALA A 31 -6.50 7.53 -12.29
CA ALA A 31 -6.27 7.62 -10.86
C ALA A 31 -7.46 7.05 -10.05
N PRO A 32 -7.20 6.39 -8.91
CA PRO A 32 -8.18 5.71 -8.04
C PRO A 32 -9.48 6.46 -7.70
N PHE A 33 -9.45 7.79 -7.78
CA PHE A 33 -10.49 8.64 -7.23
C PHE A 33 -11.55 9.09 -8.24
N ALA A 34 -11.43 8.66 -9.50
CA ALA A 34 -12.50 8.86 -10.49
C ALA A 34 -13.70 7.90 -10.31
N GLN A 35 -13.56 6.84 -9.48
CA GLN A 35 -14.57 5.77 -9.33
C GLN A 35 -15.22 5.72 -7.94
N ALA A 36 -14.88 6.63 -7.02
CA ALA A 36 -15.66 6.79 -5.78
C ALA A 36 -16.90 7.65 -6.03
N SER A 37 -17.83 7.17 -6.84
CA SER A 37 -19.12 7.80 -7.09
C SER A 37 -20.24 7.32 -6.16
N ASP A 38 -19.91 6.78 -4.98
CA ASP A 38 -20.88 6.41 -3.95
C ASP A 38 -20.52 6.91 -2.54
N ILE A 39 -19.79 8.02 -2.44
CA ILE A 39 -19.92 8.91 -1.28
C ILE A 39 -20.83 10.05 -1.72
N GLN A 40 -22.13 9.91 -1.48
CA GLN A 40 -22.99 11.08 -1.40
C GLN A 40 -22.42 12.00 -0.31
N THR A 41 -21.71 13.05 -0.72
CA THR A 41 -22.03 14.42 -0.32
C THR A 41 -21.23 15.40 -1.18
N SER A 42 -21.79 15.73 -2.34
CA SER A 42 -21.75 17.11 -2.83
C SER A 42 -22.59 17.99 -1.91
N GLN A 43 -22.18 18.11 -0.64
CA GLN A 43 -22.59 19.22 0.19
C GLN A 43 -21.41 20.19 0.25
N PRO A 44 -21.64 21.50 -0.02
CA PRO A 44 -20.61 22.48 0.20
C PRO A 44 -20.18 22.42 1.68
N LEU A 45 -18.87 22.33 1.91
CA LEU A 45 -18.27 22.43 3.24
C LEU A 45 -18.94 23.58 4.00
N SER A 46 -19.39 23.31 5.23
CA SER A 46 -19.93 24.33 6.13
C SER A 46 -18.94 25.49 6.26
N SER A 47 -19.44 26.69 6.50
CA SER A 47 -18.59 27.87 6.70
C SER A 47 -17.56 27.69 7.82
N LYS A 48 -17.86 26.85 8.82
CA LYS A 48 -16.89 26.43 9.85
C LYS A 48 -15.81 25.51 9.28
N ASP A 49 -16.18 24.49 8.50
CA ASP A 49 -15.24 23.53 7.93
C ASP A 49 -14.30 24.18 6.90
N LYS A 50 -14.80 25.16 6.13
CA LYS A 50 -13.95 25.99 5.26
C LYS A 50 -12.94 26.81 6.05
N TYR A 51 -13.39 27.50 7.11
CA TYR A 51 -12.50 28.30 7.94
C TYR A 51 -11.42 27.47 8.62
N VAL A 52 -11.78 26.28 9.12
CA VAL A 52 -10.81 25.36 9.73
C VAL A 52 -9.89 24.79 8.65
N ALA A 53 -10.39 24.39 7.48
CA ALA A 53 -9.55 23.90 6.39
C ALA A 53 -8.56 24.94 5.87
N ASP A 54 -8.98 26.21 5.76
CA ASP A 54 -8.11 27.32 5.35
C ASP A 54 -7.06 27.63 6.42
N ARG A 55 -7.43 27.60 7.72
CA ARG A 55 -6.44 27.71 8.82
C ARG A 55 -5.49 26.52 8.90
N THR A 56 -5.97 25.30 8.68
CA THR A 56 -5.13 24.10 8.69
C THR A 56 -4.13 24.11 7.53
N ARG A 57 -4.55 24.55 6.33
CA ARG A 57 -3.64 24.81 5.19
C ARG A 57 -2.58 25.87 5.51
N LEU A 58 -2.94 26.90 6.27
CA LEU A 58 -2.00 27.93 6.74
C LEU A 58 -1.06 27.44 7.86
N LEU A 59 -1.40 26.35 8.56
CA LEU A 59 -0.66 25.82 9.71
C LEU A 59 0.24 24.64 9.36
N CYS A 60 -0.14 23.80 8.38
CA CYS A 60 0.62 22.64 7.94
C CYS A 60 0.15 22.17 6.56
N GLU A 61 1.07 22.06 5.60
CA GLU A 61 0.77 21.54 4.26
C GLU A 61 1.15 20.06 4.09
N ARG A 62 1.84 19.48 5.09
CA ARG A 62 2.51 18.18 4.96
C ARG A 62 2.06 17.20 6.02
N PHE A 63 1.50 16.08 5.58
CA PHE A 63 1.19 14.94 6.44
C PHE A 63 2.33 13.93 6.40
N ARG A 64 2.86 13.59 7.57
CA ARG A 64 4.11 12.84 7.74
C ARG A 64 3.86 11.45 8.28
N ILE A 65 4.29 10.43 7.54
CA ILE A 65 4.08 9.02 7.87
C ILE A 65 5.44 8.33 7.96
N LEU A 66 5.62 7.54 9.02
CA LEU A 66 6.75 6.62 9.14
C LEU A 66 6.27 5.23 8.71
N ILE A 67 6.86 4.68 7.66
CA ILE A 67 6.64 3.30 7.26
C ILE A 67 7.75 2.42 7.81
N ILE A 68 7.33 1.42 8.58
CA ILE A 68 8.19 0.46 9.27
C ILE A 68 7.95 -0.91 8.66
N GLY A 69 8.97 -1.76 8.63
CA GLY A 69 8.80 -3.17 8.32
C GLY A 69 10.04 -3.78 7.70
N ARG A 70 10.09 -5.11 7.67
CA ARG A 70 11.24 -5.89 7.20
C ARG A 70 11.63 -5.57 5.74
N ALA A 71 12.83 -5.98 5.35
CA ALA A 71 13.22 -5.94 3.95
C ALA A 71 12.20 -6.73 3.10
N ASN A 72 11.84 -6.20 1.94
CA ASN A 72 10.84 -6.80 1.04
C ASN A 72 9.43 -6.98 1.64
N ALA A 73 9.08 -6.25 2.70
CA ALA A 73 7.72 -6.24 3.27
C ALA A 73 6.67 -5.52 2.40
N GLY A 74 7.07 -4.92 1.27
CA GLY A 74 6.15 -4.20 0.37
C GLY A 74 6.01 -2.70 0.64
N LYS A 75 6.89 -2.11 1.46
CA LYS A 75 6.84 -0.69 1.88
C LYS A 75 6.70 0.27 0.69
N THR A 76 7.64 0.24 -0.26
CA THR A 76 7.63 1.12 -1.45
C THR A 76 6.38 0.93 -2.30
N THR A 77 5.91 -0.31 -2.47
CA THR A 77 4.68 -0.63 -3.22
C THR A 77 3.46 0.00 -2.56
N ILE A 78 3.35 -0.07 -1.22
CA ILE A 78 2.27 0.59 -0.47
C ILE A 78 2.31 2.10 -0.68
N LEU A 79 3.49 2.73 -0.58
CA LEU A 79 3.63 4.17 -0.79
C LEU A 79 3.17 4.59 -2.18
N GLN A 80 3.60 3.85 -3.22
CA GLN A 80 3.19 4.07 -4.60
C GLN A 80 1.67 3.95 -4.79
N LYS A 81 1.06 2.90 -4.24
CA LYS A 81 -0.38 2.64 -4.35
C LYS A 81 -1.23 3.68 -3.62
N VAL A 82 -0.84 4.08 -2.40
CA VAL A 82 -1.55 5.15 -1.67
C VAL A 82 -1.46 6.48 -2.43
N CYS A 83 -0.31 6.77 -3.03
CA CYS A 83 -0.12 7.96 -3.84
C CYS A 83 -0.70 7.83 -5.26
N GLY A 84 -1.24 6.67 -5.65
CA GLY A 84 -1.78 6.44 -6.99
C GLY A 84 -0.75 6.68 -8.10
N THR A 85 0.53 6.40 -7.83
CA THR A 85 1.65 6.68 -8.76
C THR A 85 2.56 5.46 -8.90
N THR A 86 3.19 5.34 -10.06
CA THR A 86 4.27 4.37 -10.32
C THR A 86 5.66 5.01 -10.23
N GLU A 87 5.72 6.32 -9.93
CA GLU A 87 6.97 7.05 -9.73
C GLU A 87 7.83 6.44 -8.62
N ALA A 88 9.15 6.57 -8.76
CA ALA A 88 10.04 6.32 -7.65
C ALA A 88 10.02 7.52 -6.69
N PRO A 89 9.95 7.30 -5.36
CA PRO A 89 9.98 8.39 -4.40
C PRO A 89 11.32 9.14 -4.44
N ILE A 90 11.25 10.47 -4.36
CA ILE A 90 12.43 11.31 -4.27
C ILE A 90 12.84 11.40 -2.80
N THR A 91 14.06 10.93 -2.51
CA THR A 91 14.63 10.99 -1.16
C THR A 91 15.49 12.25 -1.00
N ARG A 92 15.16 13.09 -0.02
CA ARG A 92 15.89 14.32 0.33
C ARG A 92 16.34 14.26 1.80
N ASN A 93 17.55 14.71 2.08
CA ASN A 93 18.00 14.87 3.46
C ASN A 93 17.44 16.16 4.09
N ALA A 94 17.73 16.39 5.38
CA ALA A 94 17.32 17.60 6.11
C ALA A 94 17.78 18.94 5.47
N LYS A 95 18.75 18.91 4.54
CA LYS A 95 19.20 20.08 3.76
C LYS A 95 18.56 20.16 2.37
N GLY A 96 17.57 19.32 2.07
CA GLY A 96 16.88 19.26 0.78
C GLY A 96 17.66 18.60 -0.36
N LYS A 97 18.85 18.03 -0.10
CA LYS A 97 19.70 17.43 -1.14
C LYS A 97 19.25 16.00 -1.46
N LYS A 98 19.11 15.67 -2.75
CA LYS A 98 18.81 14.31 -3.22
C LYS A 98 19.88 13.32 -2.74
N ARG A 99 19.45 12.16 -2.23
CA ARG A 99 20.32 11.07 -1.75
C ARG A 99 19.83 9.72 -2.30
N GLY A 100 20.75 8.79 -2.47
CA GLY A 100 20.45 7.39 -2.83
C GLY A 100 20.59 6.41 -1.66
N LEU A 101 20.89 6.88 -0.44
CA LEU A 101 21.02 6.04 0.75
C LEU A 101 19.77 6.22 1.62
N HIS A 102 19.09 5.11 1.93
CA HIS A 102 17.95 5.09 2.86
C HIS A 102 18.43 5.58 4.23
N ASP A 103 17.79 6.53 4.88
CA ASP A 103 18.04 6.95 6.26
C ASP A 103 16.68 7.38 6.76
N ILE A 104 16.26 6.89 7.93
CA ILE A 104 14.94 7.19 8.49
C ILE A 104 14.72 8.70 8.64
N LYS A 105 15.78 9.50 8.76
CA LYS A 105 15.70 10.97 8.84
C LYS A 105 15.45 11.64 7.49
N ASN A 106 15.73 10.96 6.37
CA ASN A 106 15.48 11.50 5.05
C ASN A 106 13.98 11.51 4.74
N GLU A 107 13.53 12.58 4.10
CA GLU A 107 12.17 12.73 3.61
C GLU A 107 12.04 12.05 2.25
N MET A 108 11.00 11.23 2.08
CA MET A 108 10.60 10.63 0.82
C MET A 108 9.29 11.26 0.37
N THR A 109 9.26 11.81 -0.84
CA THR A 109 8.08 12.47 -1.42
C THR A 109 7.89 12.03 -2.87
N PHE A 110 6.65 11.95 -3.33
CA PHE A 110 6.34 11.77 -4.76
C PHE A 110 6.01 13.12 -5.38
N GLU A 111 6.40 13.34 -6.64
CA GLU A 111 6.14 14.64 -7.29
C GLU A 111 4.64 14.85 -7.51
N SER A 112 3.92 13.77 -7.80
CA SER A 112 2.45 13.75 -7.87
C SER A 112 1.75 13.95 -6.52
N ASN A 113 2.44 13.76 -5.39
CA ASN A 113 1.84 13.80 -4.05
C ASN A 113 2.73 14.56 -3.04
N PRO A 114 2.95 15.88 -3.22
CA PRO A 114 3.87 16.64 -2.40
C PRO A 114 3.38 16.86 -0.96
N GLY A 115 2.07 16.72 -0.71
CA GLY A 115 1.49 16.87 0.62
C GLY A 115 1.80 15.69 1.56
N PHE A 116 2.25 14.55 1.04
CA PHE A 116 2.74 13.44 1.87
C PHE A 116 4.25 13.46 2.00
N VAL A 117 4.73 13.30 3.24
CA VAL A 117 6.13 13.07 3.53
C VAL A 117 6.28 11.72 4.20
N PHE A 118 7.01 10.82 3.56
CA PHE A 118 7.27 9.49 4.08
C PHE A 118 8.67 9.42 4.68
N HIS A 119 8.79 8.65 5.74
CA HIS A 119 10.06 8.19 6.29
C HIS A 119 10.05 6.68 6.24
N ASP A 120 11.12 6.09 5.70
CA ASP A 120 11.24 4.64 5.55
C ASP A 120 12.25 4.10 6.56
N SER A 121 11.84 3.16 7.41
CA SER A 121 12.79 2.39 8.20
C SER A 121 13.59 1.52 7.22
N ARG A 122 14.92 1.56 7.29
CA ARG A 122 15.74 0.50 6.67
C ARG A 122 15.21 -0.81 7.23
N GLY A 123 14.77 -1.73 6.36
CA GLY A 123 14.01 -2.87 6.85
C GLY A 123 14.81 -3.66 7.89
N PHE A 124 14.14 -4.21 8.91
CA PHE A 124 14.78 -5.06 9.91
C PHE A 124 15.28 -6.35 9.23
N GLU A 125 16.51 -6.34 8.73
CA GLU A 125 17.10 -7.47 8.00
C GLU A 125 17.50 -8.61 8.94
N SER A 126 17.63 -8.36 10.25
CA SER A 126 18.02 -9.38 11.23
C SER A 126 17.37 -9.26 12.60
N GLY A 127 16.35 -8.41 12.76
CA GLY A 127 15.71 -8.18 14.07
C GLY A 127 16.68 -7.63 15.12
N GLY A 128 17.68 -6.87 14.67
CA GLY A 128 18.65 -6.21 15.52
C GLY A 128 17.97 -5.17 16.41
N ARG A 129 18.52 -4.97 17.61
CA ARG A 129 18.06 -3.91 18.52
C ARG A 129 18.42 -2.53 17.98
N ASP A 130 19.55 -2.41 17.29
CA ASP A 130 20.05 -1.15 16.76
C ASP A 130 19.05 -0.46 15.82
N GLU A 131 18.38 -1.22 14.94
CA GLU A 131 17.35 -0.62 14.06
C GLU A 131 16.10 -0.19 14.82
N LEU A 132 15.72 -0.93 15.87
CA LEU A 132 14.57 -0.57 16.71
C LEU A 132 14.88 0.69 17.54
N ASP A 133 16.11 0.81 18.05
CA ASP A 133 16.60 1.98 18.76
C ASP A 133 16.62 3.21 17.84
N ASP A 134 17.06 3.06 16.58
CA ASP A 134 17.01 4.13 15.57
C ASP A 134 15.57 4.58 15.27
N VAL A 135 14.63 3.64 15.16
CA VAL A 135 13.20 3.91 14.98
C VAL A 135 12.63 4.65 16.19
N GLN A 136 12.91 4.17 17.41
CA GLN A 136 12.43 4.78 18.64
C GLN A 136 12.99 6.19 18.81
N ALA A 137 14.29 6.39 18.57
CA ALA A 137 14.93 7.70 18.60
C ALA A 137 14.31 8.66 17.56
N PHE A 138 13.99 8.16 16.37
CA PHE A 138 13.32 8.95 15.35
C PHE A 138 11.90 9.37 15.78
N ILE A 139 11.08 8.43 16.24
CA ILE A 139 9.71 8.70 16.73
C ILE A 139 9.76 9.73 17.86
N MET A 140 10.66 9.52 18.84
CA MET A 140 10.83 10.44 19.96
C MET A 140 11.26 11.82 19.47
N SER A 141 12.26 11.94 18.59
CA SER A 141 12.70 13.23 18.06
C SER A 141 11.58 14.00 17.36
N ARG A 142 10.75 13.31 16.56
CA ARG A 142 9.62 13.91 15.86
C ARG A 142 8.48 14.31 16.80
N SER A 143 8.27 13.56 17.89
CA SER A 143 7.28 13.91 18.91
C SER A 143 7.59 15.22 19.65
N GLN A 144 8.87 15.62 19.68
CA GLN A 144 9.33 16.84 20.37
C GLN A 144 9.39 18.08 19.47
N GLU A 145 9.06 17.94 18.18
CA GLU A 145 9.05 19.07 17.25
C GLU A 145 7.92 20.05 17.59
N VAL A 146 8.23 21.34 17.61
CA VAL A 146 7.23 22.40 17.94
C VAL A 146 6.26 22.61 16.77
N LYS A 147 6.75 22.47 15.55
CA LYS A 147 5.97 22.71 14.34
C LYS A 147 5.25 21.43 13.93
N LEU A 148 3.94 21.52 13.75
CA LEU A 148 3.09 20.40 13.34
C LEU A 148 3.62 19.69 12.07
N GLN A 149 4.03 20.45 11.05
CA GLN A 149 4.64 19.93 9.82
C GLN A 149 5.92 19.09 10.01
N ASP A 150 6.61 19.28 11.13
CA ASP A 150 7.85 18.59 11.44
C ASP A 150 7.61 17.40 12.40
N GLN A 151 6.42 17.30 13.00
CA GLN A 151 5.98 16.16 13.79
C GLN A 151 5.63 14.95 12.90
N LEU A 152 5.62 13.77 13.53
CA LEU A 152 5.14 12.52 12.94
C LEU A 152 3.64 12.39 13.19
N HIS A 153 2.87 12.03 12.16
CA HIS A 153 1.41 12.05 12.22
C HIS A 153 0.77 10.66 12.23
N ALA A 154 1.43 9.66 11.64
CA ALA A 154 1.03 8.26 11.70
C ALA A 154 2.23 7.33 11.49
N ILE A 155 2.11 6.11 11.99
CA ILE A 155 3.06 5.03 11.76
C ILE A 155 2.34 3.89 11.03
N TRP A 156 2.93 3.40 9.96
CA TRP A 156 2.47 2.22 9.22
C TRP A 156 3.47 1.10 9.42
N TYR A 157 3.09 0.02 10.10
CA TYR A 157 3.97 -1.11 10.38
C TYR A 157 3.62 -2.29 9.45
N CYS A 158 4.50 -2.62 8.51
CA CYS A 158 4.31 -3.67 7.52
C CYS A 158 4.82 -5.03 8.04
N ILE A 159 3.93 -6.02 8.13
CA ILE A 159 4.24 -7.39 8.57
C ILE A 159 3.90 -8.35 7.42
N PRO A 160 4.90 -8.95 6.75
CA PRO A 160 4.64 -9.89 5.66
C PRO A 160 4.15 -11.25 6.20
N MET A 161 3.05 -11.74 5.64
CA MET A 161 2.42 -13.02 6.03
C MET A 161 2.97 -14.25 5.28
N GLY A 162 3.93 -14.03 4.38
CA GLY A 162 4.63 -15.07 3.63
C GLY A 162 5.53 -15.97 4.48
N ASP A 163 5.93 -15.51 5.66
CA ASP A 163 6.86 -16.25 6.52
C ASP A 163 6.13 -17.19 7.47
N ASP A 164 6.77 -18.29 7.88
CA ASP A 164 6.22 -19.24 8.86
C ASP A 164 6.06 -18.62 10.26
N ARG A 165 6.84 -17.58 10.55
CA ARG A 165 6.75 -16.79 11.78
C ARG A 165 6.59 -15.31 11.41
N PRO A 166 5.35 -14.81 11.29
CA PRO A 166 5.11 -13.43 10.87
C PRO A 166 5.66 -12.41 11.87
N PHE A 167 5.69 -12.77 13.17
CA PHE A 167 6.24 -11.94 14.23
C PHE A 167 7.63 -12.39 14.62
N THR A 168 8.61 -11.53 14.38
CA THR A 168 9.98 -11.69 14.88
C THR A 168 10.15 -10.95 16.19
N ARG A 169 11.35 -11.01 16.77
CA ARG A 169 11.69 -10.24 17.97
C ARG A 169 11.48 -8.74 17.78
N ALA A 170 11.69 -8.20 16.58
CA ALA A 170 11.51 -6.77 16.31
C ALA A 170 10.05 -6.34 16.46
N GLU A 171 9.10 -7.09 15.88
CA GLU A 171 7.67 -6.81 16.04
C GLU A 171 7.27 -6.88 17.51
N ILE A 172 7.64 -7.96 18.20
CA ILE A 172 7.27 -8.13 19.61
C ILE A 172 7.80 -6.98 20.46
N LEU A 173 9.10 -6.65 20.33
CA LEU A 173 9.69 -5.54 21.09
C LEU A 173 9.07 -4.18 20.76
N PHE A 174 8.75 -3.93 19.48
CA PHE A 174 8.08 -2.68 19.10
C PHE A 174 6.73 -2.54 19.81
N PHE A 175 5.88 -3.56 19.74
CA PHE A 175 4.54 -3.50 20.33
C PHE A 175 4.54 -3.68 21.87
N SER A 176 5.58 -4.28 22.47
CA SER A 176 5.66 -4.44 23.92
C SER A 176 6.45 -3.36 24.66
N GLU A 177 7.44 -2.72 24.03
CA GLU A 177 8.37 -1.79 24.71
C GLU A 177 8.40 -0.39 24.09
N CYS A 178 8.00 -0.22 22.82
CA CYS A 178 8.12 1.06 22.11
C CYS A 178 6.81 1.87 22.13
N GLY A 179 6.65 2.72 23.15
CA GLY A 179 5.57 3.70 23.18
C GLY A 179 5.70 4.77 22.09
N THR A 180 4.64 5.00 21.32
CA THR A 180 4.60 6.00 20.22
C THR A 180 3.91 7.32 20.60
N GLY A 181 3.57 7.49 21.87
CA GLY A 181 2.85 8.66 22.37
C GLY A 181 1.45 8.76 21.75
N SER A 182 1.12 9.92 21.18
CA SER A 182 -0.17 10.14 20.50
C SER A 182 -0.16 9.74 19.02
N VAL A 183 0.97 9.26 18.49
CA VAL A 183 1.06 8.88 17.07
C VAL A 183 0.44 7.50 16.88
N PRO A 184 -0.64 7.37 16.08
CA PRO A 184 -1.29 6.09 15.88
C PRO A 184 -0.41 5.13 15.06
N VAL A 185 -0.36 3.88 15.50
CA VAL A 185 0.25 2.77 14.75
C VAL A 185 -0.85 1.97 14.05
N ILE A 186 -0.75 1.86 12.73
CA ILE A 186 -1.60 1.01 11.89
C ILE A 186 -0.74 -0.15 11.39
N VAL A 187 -1.17 -1.39 11.63
CA VAL A 187 -0.48 -2.57 11.12
C VAL A 187 -0.99 -2.92 9.73
N ILE A 188 -0.08 -3.15 8.80
CA ILE A 188 -0.36 -3.57 7.44
C ILE A 188 0.15 -4.99 7.30
N PHE A 189 -0.75 -5.97 7.32
CA PHE A 189 -0.39 -7.35 7.03
C PHE A 189 -0.27 -7.51 5.52
N THR A 190 0.96 -7.57 5.02
CA THR A 190 1.24 -7.65 3.59
C THR A 190 1.40 -9.10 3.14
N LYS A 191 1.30 -9.33 1.82
CA LYS A 191 1.43 -10.67 1.23
C LYS A 191 0.46 -11.67 1.85
N PHE A 192 -0.77 -11.23 2.10
CA PHE A 192 -1.79 -12.06 2.75
C PHE A 192 -2.26 -13.22 1.86
N ASP A 193 -2.01 -13.15 0.55
CA ASP A 193 -2.12 -14.27 -0.40
C ASP A 193 -1.37 -15.53 0.07
N ALA A 194 -0.23 -15.38 0.76
CA ALA A 194 0.47 -16.52 1.32
C ALA A 194 -0.29 -17.21 2.48
N MET A 195 -1.18 -16.49 3.17
CA MET A 195 -2.12 -17.10 4.13
C MET A 195 -3.25 -17.81 3.40
N ASP A 196 -3.72 -17.28 2.27
CA ASP A 196 -4.70 -17.96 1.43
C ASP A 196 -4.12 -19.31 0.91
N ASP A 197 -2.85 -19.35 0.52
CA ASP A 197 -2.15 -20.59 0.12
C ASP A 197 -2.04 -21.61 1.26
N LYS A 198 -1.70 -21.15 2.48
CA LYS A 198 -1.66 -22.01 3.67
C LYS A 198 -3.04 -22.58 4.00
N ALA A 199 -4.07 -21.73 3.96
CA ALA A 199 -5.45 -22.12 4.17
C ALA A 199 -5.94 -23.14 3.12
N PHE A 200 -5.58 -22.94 1.85
CA PHE A 200 -5.87 -23.88 0.78
C PHE A 200 -5.24 -25.25 1.05
N ALA A 201 -3.96 -25.29 1.43
CA ALA A 201 -3.27 -26.53 1.76
C ALA A 201 -3.90 -27.25 2.97
N GLU A 202 -4.34 -26.50 3.99
CA GLU A 202 -5.03 -27.07 5.15
C GLU A 202 -6.39 -27.69 4.76
N LEU A 203 -7.18 -27.00 3.92
CA LEU A 203 -8.46 -27.52 3.43
C LEU A 203 -8.30 -28.79 2.59
N LEU A 204 -7.26 -28.88 1.75
CA LEU A 204 -6.94 -30.11 1.03
C LEU A 204 -6.61 -31.27 2.00
N ASN A 205 -5.83 -31.00 3.06
CA ASN A 205 -5.52 -32.00 4.08
C ASN A 205 -6.75 -32.44 4.89
N GLN A 206 -7.75 -31.58 5.01
CA GLN A 206 -9.05 -31.91 5.61
C GLN A 206 -9.99 -32.69 4.67
N GLY A 207 -9.56 -32.94 3.42
CA GLY A 207 -10.28 -33.77 2.45
C GLY A 207 -11.24 -33.01 1.53
N PHE A 208 -11.18 -31.67 1.48
CA PHE A 208 -11.93 -30.88 0.51
C PHE A 208 -11.37 -31.11 -0.91
N SER A 209 -12.23 -31.01 -1.93
CA SER A 209 -11.77 -30.98 -3.32
C SER A 209 -11.00 -29.69 -3.63
N ASP A 210 -10.18 -29.71 -4.68
CA ASP A 210 -9.42 -28.54 -5.15
C ASP A 210 -10.33 -27.32 -5.36
N ASP A 211 -11.44 -27.48 -6.08
CA ASP A 211 -12.40 -26.41 -6.34
C ASP A 211 -13.01 -25.85 -5.04
N ALA A 212 -13.41 -26.73 -4.10
CA ALA A 212 -14.01 -26.30 -2.84
C ALA A 212 -12.99 -25.61 -1.93
N ALA A 213 -11.77 -26.14 -1.86
CA ALA A 213 -10.67 -25.56 -1.09
C ALA A 213 -10.32 -24.17 -1.64
N ARG A 214 -10.28 -24.01 -2.97
CA ARG A 214 -10.00 -22.75 -3.65
C ARG A 214 -11.02 -21.66 -3.31
N VAL A 215 -12.30 -22.02 -3.29
CA VAL A 215 -13.40 -21.10 -2.95
C VAL A 215 -13.34 -20.69 -1.47
N GLN A 216 -12.99 -21.62 -0.58
CA GLN A 216 -13.03 -21.39 0.87
C GLN A 216 -11.75 -20.77 1.44
N ALA A 217 -10.61 -20.94 0.76
CA ALA A 217 -9.30 -20.51 1.25
C ALA A 217 -9.24 -19.06 1.75
N PRO A 218 -9.78 -18.04 1.04
CA PRO A 218 -9.73 -16.66 1.54
C PRO A 218 -10.47 -16.46 2.87
N SER A 219 -11.66 -17.07 3.01
CA SER A 219 -12.44 -16.99 4.24
C SER A 219 -11.82 -17.77 5.40
N HIS A 220 -11.18 -18.90 5.08
CA HIS A 220 -10.47 -19.72 6.05
C HIS A 220 -9.19 -19.01 6.54
N ALA A 221 -8.44 -18.36 5.65
CA ALA A 221 -7.28 -17.55 5.99
C ALA A 221 -7.63 -16.38 6.95
N LEU A 222 -8.77 -15.72 6.75
CA LEU A 222 -9.27 -14.71 7.70
C LEU A 222 -9.57 -15.32 9.07
N THR A 223 -10.17 -16.51 9.11
CA THR A 223 -10.48 -17.22 10.36
C THR A 223 -9.20 -17.59 11.11
N MET A 224 -8.19 -18.11 10.39
CA MET A 224 -6.87 -18.40 10.95
C MET A 224 -6.21 -17.13 11.50
N PHE A 225 -6.26 -16.02 10.74
CA PHE A 225 -5.71 -14.74 11.18
C PHE A 225 -6.36 -14.23 12.46
N GLU A 226 -7.70 -14.19 12.52
CA GLU A 226 -8.46 -13.72 13.67
C GLU A 226 -8.19 -14.55 14.92
N LYS A 227 -8.06 -15.87 14.76
CA LYS A 227 -7.86 -16.81 15.87
C LYS A 227 -6.42 -16.81 16.38
N ASP A 228 -5.45 -16.88 15.48
CA ASP A 228 -4.07 -17.26 15.83
C ASP A 228 -3.09 -16.07 15.79
N ILE A 229 -3.43 -14.98 15.11
CA ILE A 229 -2.46 -13.93 14.75
C ILE A 229 -2.84 -12.57 15.34
N LYS A 230 -4.12 -12.21 15.28
CA LYS A 230 -4.62 -10.90 15.72
C LYS A 230 -4.26 -10.60 17.17
N ASN A 231 -4.58 -11.49 18.09
CA ASN A 231 -4.42 -11.22 19.53
C ASN A 231 -2.97 -11.05 19.96
N ILE A 232 -2.01 -11.63 19.22
CA ILE A 232 -0.57 -11.50 19.52
C ILE A 232 -0.14 -10.03 19.61
N LEU A 233 -0.67 -9.15 18.75
CA LEU A 233 -0.36 -7.72 18.78
C LEU A 233 -1.33 -6.92 19.65
N TYR A 234 -2.61 -7.30 19.67
CA TYR A 234 -3.65 -6.53 20.37
C TYR A 234 -3.63 -6.73 21.90
N GLU A 235 -2.95 -7.76 22.40
CA GLU A 235 -2.76 -8.01 23.84
C GLU A 235 -1.42 -7.45 24.37
N THR A 236 -0.68 -6.69 23.55
CA THR A 236 0.59 -6.07 23.97
C THR A 236 0.38 -4.76 24.74
N GLU A 237 1.45 -4.21 25.33
CA GLU A 237 1.40 -2.94 26.06
C GLU A 237 1.04 -1.75 25.15
N TYR A 238 1.52 -1.76 23.90
CA TYR A 238 1.29 -0.71 22.91
C TYR A 238 0.59 -1.28 21.67
N PRO A 239 -0.69 -1.69 21.77
CA PRO A 239 -1.39 -2.33 20.67
C PRO A 239 -1.61 -1.38 19.49
N PRO A 240 -1.71 -1.89 18.26
CA PRO A 240 -2.04 -1.07 17.10
C PRO A 240 -3.46 -0.51 17.20
N LYS A 241 -3.65 0.72 16.70
CA LYS A 241 -4.97 1.38 16.64
C LYS A 241 -5.90 0.75 15.59
N GLY A 242 -5.34 0.05 14.62
CA GLY A 242 -6.06 -0.64 13.56
C GLY A 242 -5.11 -1.48 12.71
N HIS A 243 -5.69 -2.32 11.86
CA HIS A 243 -4.92 -3.08 10.89
C HIS A 243 -5.64 -3.18 9.54
N VAL A 244 -4.89 -3.50 8.50
CA VAL A 244 -5.40 -3.82 7.17
C VAL A 244 -4.71 -5.07 6.63
N LEU A 245 -5.41 -5.82 5.78
CA LEU A 245 -4.91 -7.05 5.16
C LEU A 245 -4.73 -6.80 3.66
N LEU A 246 -3.49 -6.86 3.17
CA LEU A 246 -3.17 -6.62 1.77
C LEU A 246 -2.69 -7.91 1.11
N ARG A 247 -3.35 -8.30 0.02
CA ARG A 247 -3.01 -9.46 -0.81
C ARG A 247 -2.17 -9.01 -2.00
N GLY A 248 -1.20 -9.82 -2.44
CA GLY A 248 -0.55 -9.67 -3.74
C GLY A 248 -1.00 -10.77 -4.69
N GLU A 249 -1.50 -10.42 -5.88
CA GLU A 249 -1.72 -11.30 -7.04
C GLU A 249 -1.97 -12.78 -6.73
N LEU A 250 -3.21 -13.11 -6.34
CA LEU A 250 -3.74 -14.47 -6.53
C LEU A 250 -5.28 -14.55 -6.48
N ALA A 251 -5.98 -13.44 -6.67
CA ALA A 251 -7.31 -13.53 -7.27
C ALA A 251 -7.11 -13.74 -8.77
N ARG A 252 -6.84 -14.99 -9.22
CA ARG A 252 -7.08 -15.34 -10.63
C ARG A 252 -8.50 -14.85 -10.93
N LYS A 253 -8.62 -13.94 -11.90
CA LYS A 253 -9.81 -13.12 -12.24
C LYS A 253 -11.09 -13.89 -12.62
N ASN A 254 -11.21 -15.17 -12.29
CA ASN A 254 -12.37 -15.98 -12.57
C ASN A 254 -12.91 -16.49 -11.23
N ASP A 255 -14.02 -15.89 -10.78
CA ASP A 255 -15.14 -16.53 -10.09
C ASP A 255 -15.54 -16.09 -8.67
N ILE A 256 -14.83 -15.19 -7.96
CA ILE A 256 -15.37 -14.68 -6.67
C ILE A 256 -15.03 -13.22 -6.45
N GLN A 257 -15.80 -12.35 -7.10
CA GLN A 257 -15.78 -10.91 -6.85
C GLN A 257 -16.85 -10.54 -5.84
N GLU A 258 -16.78 -11.01 -4.58
CA GLU A 258 -17.66 -10.44 -3.55
C GLU A 258 -17.33 -10.65 -2.07
N LEU A 259 -16.29 -11.38 -1.67
CA LEU A 259 -16.15 -11.74 -0.24
C LEU A 259 -15.04 -11.03 0.55
N THR A 260 -14.18 -10.22 -0.08
CA THR A 260 -13.22 -9.36 0.64
C THR A 260 -12.83 -8.15 -0.19
N GLN A 261 -13.07 -6.94 0.31
CA GLN A 261 -12.67 -5.67 -0.31
C GLN A 261 -11.16 -5.36 -0.20
N THR A 262 -10.31 -6.36 -0.03
CA THR A 262 -8.86 -6.15 0.15
C THR A 262 -8.20 -5.79 -1.18
N ALA A 263 -7.37 -4.75 -1.19
CA ALA A 263 -6.65 -4.32 -2.39
C ALA A 263 -5.64 -5.38 -2.86
N ASP A 264 -5.67 -5.71 -4.17
CA ASP A 264 -4.65 -6.53 -4.84
C ASP A 264 -3.43 -5.67 -5.18
N MET A 265 -2.35 -5.82 -4.41
CA MET A 265 -1.17 -4.96 -4.53
C MET A 265 -0.45 -5.06 -5.87
N ASN A 266 -0.74 -6.07 -6.69
CA ASN A 266 -0.13 -6.24 -8.00
C ASN A 266 -1.02 -5.73 -9.15
N ASP A 267 -2.32 -5.49 -8.92
CA ASP A 267 -3.17 -4.81 -9.91
C ASP A 267 -2.75 -3.34 -10.03
N PRO A 268 -2.31 -2.84 -11.21
CA PRO A 268 -1.97 -1.43 -11.41
C PRO A 268 -3.06 -0.45 -10.97
N GLN A 269 -4.32 -0.87 -11.00
CA GLN A 269 -5.50 -0.08 -10.62
C GLN A 269 -5.91 -0.26 -9.15
N ALA A 270 -5.30 -1.17 -8.40
CA ALA A 270 -5.65 -1.33 -6.99
C ALA A 270 -5.36 -0.08 -6.17
N THR A 271 -6.27 0.19 -5.25
CA THR A 271 -6.32 1.43 -4.47
C THR A 271 -6.26 1.05 -3.00
N CYS A 272 -5.32 1.63 -2.23
CA CYS A 272 -5.18 1.34 -0.80
C CYS A 272 -6.22 2.09 0.05
N ASN A 273 -7.50 2.08 -0.37
CA ASN A 273 -8.58 2.84 0.27
C ASN A 273 -8.80 2.38 1.73
N GLU A 274 -8.69 1.08 1.99
CA GLU A 274 -8.81 0.53 3.35
C GLU A 274 -7.73 1.10 4.29
N LEU A 275 -6.48 1.24 3.80
CA LEU A 275 -5.39 1.83 4.58
C LEU A 275 -5.63 3.31 4.86
N VAL A 276 -6.14 4.04 3.86
CA VAL A 276 -6.49 5.47 4.02
C VAL A 276 -7.62 5.64 5.04
N ALA A 277 -8.69 4.84 4.94
CA ALA A 277 -9.81 4.86 5.87
C ALA A 277 -9.39 4.47 7.29
N CYS A 278 -8.62 3.38 7.43
CA CYS A 278 -8.09 2.92 8.70
C CYS A 278 -7.20 4.00 9.35
N THR A 279 -6.34 4.65 8.56
CA THR A 279 -5.49 5.75 9.04
C THR A 279 -6.34 6.94 9.51
N ALA A 280 -7.35 7.36 8.74
CA ALA A 280 -8.23 8.46 9.13
C ALA A 280 -8.99 8.19 10.44
N ASN A 281 -9.44 6.94 10.63
CA ASN A 281 -10.15 6.52 11.84
C ASN A 281 -9.22 6.38 13.07
N ALA A 282 -7.94 6.07 12.85
CA ALA A 282 -6.95 5.92 13.92
C ALA A 282 -6.43 7.25 14.47
N ILE A 283 -6.62 8.36 13.75
CA ILE A 283 -6.20 9.69 14.19
C ILE A 283 -7.26 10.26 15.15
N ASP A 284 -6.90 10.40 16.42
CA ASP A 284 -7.79 10.94 17.46
C ASP A 284 -7.92 12.47 17.40
N ASP A 285 -6.88 13.18 16.95
CA ASP A 285 -6.88 14.65 16.86
C ASP A 285 -7.63 15.14 15.61
N GLU A 286 -8.69 15.93 15.80
CA GLU A 286 -9.55 16.41 14.72
C GLU A 286 -8.83 17.36 13.73
N ALA A 287 -7.84 18.13 14.19
CA ALA A 287 -7.05 18.98 13.32
C ALA A 287 -6.11 18.14 12.44
N LEU A 288 -5.51 17.07 12.99
CA LEU A 288 -4.71 16.11 12.24
C LEU A 288 -5.53 15.28 11.26
N LYS A 289 -6.74 14.88 11.65
CA LYS A 289 -7.68 14.17 10.78
C LYS A 289 -8.09 15.04 9.61
N LEU A 290 -8.40 16.32 9.87
CA LEU A 290 -8.69 17.27 8.81
C LEU A 290 -7.48 17.54 7.91
N LEU A 291 -6.28 17.66 8.47
CA LEU A 291 -5.04 17.78 7.70
C LEU A 291 -4.86 16.59 6.76
N PHE A 292 -5.04 15.36 7.25
CA PHE A 292 -4.97 14.15 6.45
C PHE A 292 -5.94 14.20 5.26
N VAL A 293 -7.21 14.54 5.51
CA VAL A 293 -8.24 14.67 4.47
C VAL A 293 -7.91 15.76 3.45
N ILE A 294 -7.36 16.91 3.90
CA ILE A 294 -6.96 18.00 3.02
C ILE A 294 -5.81 17.58 2.10
N VAL A 295 -4.77 16.97 2.66
CA VAL A 295 -3.62 16.48 1.89
C VAL A 295 -4.07 15.47 0.83
N GLN A 296 -4.96 14.53 1.20
CA GLN A 296 -5.56 13.61 0.25
C GLN A 296 -6.26 14.34 -0.90
N ARG A 297 -7.15 15.31 -0.61
CA ARG A 297 -7.89 16.07 -1.63
C ARG A 297 -7.03 16.95 -2.53
N ILE A 298 -5.98 17.57 -1.99
CA ILE A 298 -5.04 18.37 -2.78
C ILE A 298 -4.33 17.47 -3.79
N ASN A 299 -3.88 16.30 -3.35
CA ASN A 299 -3.22 15.35 -4.24
C ASN A 299 -4.16 14.91 -5.37
N LEU A 300 -5.46 14.71 -5.12
CA LEU A 300 -6.45 14.43 -6.19
C LEU A 300 -6.47 15.53 -7.25
N THR A 301 -6.48 16.78 -6.81
CA THR A 301 -6.55 17.95 -7.69
C THR A 301 -5.28 18.05 -8.54
N VAL A 302 -4.11 17.84 -7.93
CA VAL A 302 -2.81 17.84 -8.62
C VAL A 302 -2.75 16.68 -9.63
N CYS A 303 -3.14 15.46 -9.25
CA CYS A 303 -3.21 14.32 -10.15
C CYS A 303 -4.12 14.59 -11.36
N MET A 304 -5.29 15.22 -11.15
CA MET A 304 -6.21 15.59 -12.24
C MET A 304 -5.61 16.64 -13.17
N GLN A 305 -4.93 17.67 -12.64
CA GLN A 305 -4.28 18.70 -13.45
C GLN A 305 -3.14 18.12 -14.30
N SER A 306 -2.30 17.26 -13.71
CA SER A 306 -1.21 16.59 -14.43
C SER A 306 -1.73 15.71 -15.57
N ALA A 307 -2.84 14.99 -15.35
CA ALA A 307 -3.48 14.16 -16.39
C ALA A 307 -4.11 14.97 -17.53
N VAL A 308 -4.48 16.24 -17.30
CA VAL A 308 -5.00 17.15 -18.33
C VAL A 308 -3.88 17.84 -19.11
N HIS A 309 -2.68 17.94 -18.53
CA HIS A 309 -1.54 18.65 -19.11
C HIS A 309 -0.47 17.75 -19.77
N GLU A 310 -0.60 16.42 -19.73
CA GLU A 310 0.23 15.54 -20.56
C GLU A 310 -0.09 15.78 -22.05
N PRO A 311 0.87 16.29 -22.85
CA PRO A 311 0.69 16.36 -24.30
C PRO A 311 0.64 14.94 -24.83
N VAL A 312 -0.40 14.60 -25.59
CA VAL A 312 -0.44 13.42 -26.46
C VAL A 312 0.62 13.61 -27.54
N ASN A 313 1.88 13.32 -27.22
CA ASN A 313 2.98 13.30 -28.17
C ASN A 313 3.57 11.89 -28.19
N HIS A 314 3.05 11.06 -29.09
CA HIS A 314 3.85 10.40 -30.12
C HIS A 314 2.95 9.51 -30.99
N LEU A 315 2.58 10.02 -32.15
CA LEU A 315 2.41 9.24 -33.38
C LEU A 315 2.85 10.13 -34.54
N THR A 316 4.13 10.03 -34.87
CA THR A 316 4.62 10.37 -36.21
C THR A 316 5.32 9.13 -36.71
N ILE A 317 4.63 8.38 -37.56
CA ILE A 317 5.24 7.52 -38.59
C ILE A 317 4.83 8.15 -39.91
#